data_AF-A0A7S0AS50-F1
#
_entry.id   AF-A0A7S0AS50-F1
#
_cell.length_a   1.000
_cell.length_b   1.000
_cell.length_c   1.000
_cell.angle_alpha   90.00
_cell.angle_beta   90.00
_cell.angle_gamma   90.00
#
_symmetry.space_group_name_H-M   'P 1'
#
loop_
_entity.id
_entity.type
_entity.pdbx_description
1 polymer ?
#
loop_
_entity_poly.entity_id
_entity_poly.type
_entity_poly.pdbx_seq_one_letter_code
_entity_poly.pdbx_strand_id
1 'polypeptide(L)'
;AVRQRIAVVWYKVTDLRTHDHEPLCRAHASGLPVLHLFVFDPRWYRRTPLCGFPRTGPLRARFQLEALSDLARRLDAGGHALCIRRGISTAAAFEELCSDFEVAAVFASREVCSEELQVERSVQDVLQRRAPGSLQLFWTFELHHYWDLPDELRRRGSNSYTGYKNVFHRQCRPRPPMPVPKFHRTAPGVRWERADPLPSDVTELGLPKAPAPHPAAELHWTGGESAALARVQDYLFRTDALALDYVGSTNTPREGNSCTKQGAMSRLSPWLAHGCLSARLLYAEIKRYERERHKSNSTY
;
A
#
# COMPACT_ATOMS: atom_id res chain seq x y z
N ALA A 1 7.96 3.61 35.47
CA ALA A 1 6.98 2.55 35.18
C ALA A 1 7.57 1.59 34.16
N VAL A 2 7.29 0.28 34.26
CA VAL A 2 7.70 -0.70 33.24
C VAL A 2 6.85 -0.42 31.99
N ARG A 3 7.50 -0.06 30.88
CA ARG A 3 6.81 0.17 29.60
C ARG A 3 6.48 -1.19 28.98
N GLN A 4 5.29 -1.31 28.39
CA GLN A 4 4.92 -2.53 27.68
C GLN A 4 5.85 -2.71 26.47
N ARG A 5 6.40 -3.91 26.32
CA ARG A 5 7.24 -4.28 25.18
C ARG A 5 6.39 -4.71 23.99
N ILE A 6 6.58 -4.06 22.84
CA ILE A 6 5.69 -4.21 21.67
C ILE A 6 6.47 -4.36 20.35
N ALA A 7 5.82 -4.96 19.35
CA ALA A 7 6.20 -4.85 17.95
C ALA A 7 5.31 -3.80 17.27
N VAL A 8 5.83 -3.13 16.24
CA VAL A 8 5.10 -2.07 15.52
C VAL A 8 5.02 -2.41 14.03
N VAL A 9 3.82 -2.40 13.47
CA VAL A 9 3.62 -2.34 12.01
C VAL A 9 3.44 -0.88 11.65
N TRP A 10 4.40 -0.30 10.94
CA TRP A 10 4.28 1.07 10.43
C TRP A 10 3.81 1.04 8.98
N TYR A 11 2.53 1.34 8.80
CA TYR A 11 1.92 1.50 7.49
C TYR A 11 2.33 2.83 6.86
N LYS A 12 2.59 2.78 5.57
CA LYS A 12 2.83 3.91 4.69
C LYS A 12 1.64 4.05 3.74
N VAL A 13 1.59 5.18 3.03
CA VAL A 13 0.51 5.38 2.06
C VAL A 13 0.52 4.32 0.94
N THR A 14 1.64 3.63 0.75
CA THR A 14 1.94 2.66 -0.32
C THR A 14 1.67 1.20 0.05
N ASP A 15 1.14 0.90 1.24
CA ASP A 15 0.88 -0.47 1.71
C ASP A 15 -0.40 -0.64 2.54
N LEU A 16 -1.45 0.15 2.25
CA LEU A 16 -2.72 0.15 3.02
C LEU A 16 -3.61 -1.08 2.77
N ARG A 17 -3.14 -2.27 3.16
CA ARG A 17 -3.80 -3.58 3.02
C ARG A 17 -3.38 -4.55 4.11
N THR A 18 -4.08 -5.68 4.23
CA THR A 18 -3.66 -6.82 5.06
C THR A 18 -3.22 -8.05 4.27
N HIS A 19 -3.68 -8.23 3.02
CA HIS A 19 -3.18 -9.31 2.15
C HIS A 19 -1.75 -9.06 1.67
N ASP A 20 -0.97 -10.13 1.47
CA ASP A 20 0.37 -10.06 0.87
C ASP A 20 1.26 -8.96 1.48
N HIS A 21 1.23 -8.83 2.80
CA HIS A 21 1.86 -7.76 3.54
C HIS A 21 2.94 -8.34 4.46
N GLU A 22 4.19 -8.37 3.98
CA GLU A 22 5.30 -8.99 4.74
C GLU A 22 5.55 -8.30 6.09
N PRO A 23 5.60 -6.95 6.22
CA PRO A 23 5.79 -6.31 7.51
C PRO A 23 4.76 -6.73 8.57
N LEU A 24 3.48 -6.80 8.18
CA LEU A 24 2.38 -7.30 8.99
C LEU A 24 2.61 -8.76 9.40
N CYS A 25 2.95 -9.64 8.46
CA CYS A 25 3.22 -11.05 8.77
C CYS A 25 4.38 -11.22 9.75
N ARG A 26 5.47 -10.46 9.57
CA ARG A 26 6.67 -10.52 10.42
C ARG A 26 6.40 -10.00 11.83
N ALA A 27 5.66 -8.89 11.95
CA ALA A 27 5.28 -8.35 13.25
C ALA A 27 4.46 -9.34 14.07
N HIS A 28 3.43 -9.96 13.46
CA HIS A 28 2.59 -10.94 14.16
C HIS A 28 3.29 -12.28 14.43
N ALA A 29 4.32 -12.63 13.65
CA ALA A 29 5.16 -13.79 13.90
C ALA A 29 6.18 -13.58 15.04
N SER A 30 6.37 -12.34 15.51
CA SER A 30 7.32 -12.03 16.59
C SER A 30 6.90 -12.55 17.97
N GLY A 31 5.61 -12.89 18.15
CA GLY A 31 5.04 -13.29 19.44
C GLY A 31 4.80 -12.12 20.41
N LEU A 32 5.13 -10.89 20.04
CA LEU A 32 4.89 -9.70 20.85
C LEU A 32 3.52 -9.07 20.54
N PRO A 33 2.90 -8.36 21.50
CA PRO A 33 1.77 -7.48 21.21
C PRO A 33 2.09 -6.51 20.08
N VAL A 34 1.18 -6.37 19.12
CA VAL A 34 1.41 -5.58 17.90
C VAL A 34 0.61 -4.28 17.93
N LEU A 35 1.32 -3.16 17.74
CA LEU A 35 0.74 -1.84 17.48
C LEU A 35 0.77 -1.56 15.97
N HIS A 36 -0.38 -1.22 15.39
CA HIS A 36 -0.48 -0.79 13.99
C HIS A 36 -0.49 0.73 13.94
N LEU A 37 0.49 1.34 13.27
CA LEU A 37 0.68 2.79 13.23
C LEU A 37 0.55 3.31 11.80
N PHE A 38 -0.23 4.39 11.63
CA PHE A 38 -0.18 5.26 10.46
C PHE A 38 0.00 6.72 10.90
N VAL A 39 0.88 7.46 10.22
CA VAL A 39 1.15 8.87 10.54
C VAL A 39 0.76 9.77 9.37
N PHE A 40 -0.18 10.69 9.60
CA PHE A 40 -0.44 11.81 8.71
C PHE A 40 0.63 12.88 8.89
N ASP A 41 1.82 12.63 8.34
CA ASP A 41 2.92 13.59 8.39
C ASP A 41 2.54 14.86 7.62
N PRO A 42 2.54 16.05 8.27
CA PRO A 42 2.16 17.31 7.63
C PRO A 42 2.91 17.60 6.33
N ARG A 43 4.12 17.04 6.16
CA ARG A 43 4.91 17.25 4.95
C ARG A 43 4.20 16.83 3.66
N TRP A 44 3.33 15.82 3.72
CA TRP A 44 2.59 15.30 2.55
C TRP A 44 1.41 16.17 2.13
N TYR A 45 0.99 17.10 2.99
CA TYR A 45 -0.15 18.01 2.78
C TYR A 45 0.29 19.46 2.58
N ARG A 46 1.60 19.71 2.53
CA ARG A 46 2.19 21.01 2.17
C ARG A 46 2.22 21.22 0.66
N ARG A 47 2.78 22.35 0.22
CA ARG A 47 2.99 22.67 -1.19
C ARG A 47 4.28 22.02 -1.73
N THR A 48 4.30 21.71 -3.02
CA THR A 48 5.47 21.19 -3.72
C THR A 48 6.56 22.25 -3.76
N PRO A 49 7.85 21.90 -3.60
CA PRO A 49 8.91 22.91 -3.47
C PRO A 49 9.11 23.74 -4.74
N LEU A 50 8.98 23.11 -5.92
CA LEU A 50 9.31 23.74 -7.20
C LEU A 50 8.19 24.65 -7.72
N CYS A 51 6.96 24.15 -7.75
CA CYS A 51 5.84 24.84 -8.40
C CYS A 51 4.78 25.35 -7.42
N GLY A 52 4.91 25.03 -6.13
CA GLY A 52 3.93 25.43 -5.13
C GLY A 52 2.55 24.79 -5.33
N PHE A 53 2.38 23.72 -6.10
CA PHE A 53 1.10 22.99 -6.12
C PHE A 53 0.88 22.23 -4.81
N PRO A 54 -0.36 21.98 -4.36
CA PRO A 54 -0.61 21.08 -3.25
C PRO A 54 0.07 19.73 -3.50
N ARG A 55 0.90 19.24 -2.57
CA ARG A 55 1.54 17.93 -2.69
C ARG A 55 0.48 16.86 -2.82
N THR A 56 -0.54 16.92 -1.95
CA THR A 56 -1.72 16.05 -1.99
C THR A 56 -2.98 16.86 -2.23
N GLY A 57 -3.63 16.60 -3.36
CA GLY A 57 -4.93 17.17 -3.69
C GLY A 57 -6.06 16.48 -2.93
N PRO A 58 -7.22 17.12 -2.78
CA PRO A 58 -8.29 16.66 -1.90
C PRO A 58 -8.95 15.36 -2.37
N LEU A 59 -8.98 15.10 -3.69
CA LEU A 59 -9.48 13.83 -4.23
C LEU A 59 -8.62 12.63 -3.80
N ARG A 60 -7.29 12.79 -3.82
CA ARG A 60 -6.37 11.73 -3.41
C ARG A 60 -6.38 11.54 -1.89
N ALA A 61 -6.45 12.63 -1.13
CA ALA A 61 -6.59 12.56 0.32
C ALA A 61 -7.89 11.86 0.74
N ARG A 62 -9.02 12.11 0.04
CA ARG A 62 -10.28 11.39 0.29
C ARG A 62 -10.11 9.89 0.06
N PHE A 63 -9.53 9.49 -1.07
CA PHE A 63 -9.24 8.08 -1.35
C PHE A 63 -8.34 7.44 -0.29
N GLN A 64 -7.33 8.17 0.20
CA GLN A 64 -6.48 7.71 1.29
C GLN A 64 -7.25 7.53 2.62
N LEU A 65 -8.13 8.47 2.99
CA LEU A 65 -8.97 8.35 4.19
C LEU A 65 -9.91 7.14 4.10
N GLU A 66 -10.53 6.94 2.94
CA GLU A 66 -11.35 5.75 2.65
C GLU A 66 -10.53 4.45 2.79
N ALA A 67 -9.29 4.46 2.28
CA ALA A 67 -8.39 3.30 2.39
C ALA A 67 -7.98 3.00 3.85
N LEU A 68 -7.67 4.02 4.64
CA LEU A 68 -7.35 3.86 6.05
C LEU A 68 -8.56 3.41 6.87
N SER A 69 -9.76 3.89 6.53
CA SER A 69 -11.02 3.41 7.15
C SER A 69 -11.24 1.92 6.87
N ASP A 70 -10.99 1.46 5.64
CA ASP A 70 -11.05 0.04 5.29
C ASP A 70 -10.02 -0.80 6.04
N LEU A 71 -8.77 -0.33 6.11
CA LEU A 71 -7.70 -0.98 6.88
C LEU A 71 -8.04 -1.07 8.37
N ALA A 72 -8.53 0.02 8.97
CA ALA A 72 -8.93 0.06 10.37
C ALA A 72 -10.00 -1.00 10.67
N ARG A 73 -11.07 -1.04 9.85
CA ARG A 73 -12.15 -2.03 10.01
C ARG A 73 -11.66 -3.47 9.88
N ARG A 74 -10.71 -3.74 8.99
CA ARG A 74 -10.10 -5.06 8.80
C ARG A 74 -9.27 -5.49 10.01
N LEU A 75 -8.52 -4.55 10.61
CA LEU A 75 -7.77 -4.79 11.83
C LEU A 75 -8.71 -4.98 13.03
N ASP A 76 -9.76 -4.16 13.14
CA ASP A 76 -10.78 -4.25 14.20
C ASP A 76 -11.51 -5.60 14.17
N ALA A 77 -11.85 -6.10 12.98
CA ALA A 77 -12.43 -7.44 12.80
C ALA A 77 -11.50 -8.57 13.29
N GLY A 78 -10.19 -8.31 13.37
CA GLY A 78 -9.19 -9.21 13.94
C GLY A 78 -8.89 -8.99 15.42
N GLY A 79 -9.53 -8.01 16.09
CA GLY A 79 -9.24 -7.63 17.47
C GLY A 79 -8.04 -6.70 17.64
N HIS A 80 -7.60 -6.05 16.55
CA HIS A 80 -6.51 -5.06 16.54
C HIS A 80 -7.06 -3.66 16.26
N ALA A 81 -6.27 -2.61 16.50
CA ALA A 81 -6.68 -1.24 16.20
C ALA A 81 -5.62 -0.54 15.35
N LEU A 82 -6.05 0.25 14.37
CA LEU A 82 -5.17 1.16 13.64
C LEU A 82 -4.97 2.44 14.47
N CYS A 83 -3.76 2.65 14.99
CA CYS A 83 -3.39 3.88 15.69
C CYS A 83 -3.00 4.95 14.66
N ILE A 84 -3.69 6.07 14.69
CA ILE A 84 -3.40 7.23 13.84
C ILE A 84 -2.61 8.25 14.66
N ARG A 85 -1.58 8.85 14.07
CA ARG A 85 -0.99 10.10 14.57
C ARG A 85 -1.02 11.17 13.49
N ARG A 86 -1.26 12.42 13.85
CA ARG A 86 -1.32 13.54 12.89
C ARG A 86 -0.77 14.84 13.47
N GLY A 87 -0.50 15.80 12.59
CA GLY A 87 -0.05 17.15 12.98
C GLY A 87 1.43 17.24 13.39
N ILE A 88 2.13 16.12 13.50
CA ILE A 88 3.56 16.03 13.83
C ILE A 88 4.31 15.22 12.78
N SER A 89 5.63 15.38 12.73
CA SER A 89 6.46 14.56 11.83
C SER A 89 6.42 13.10 12.25
N THR A 90 6.67 12.20 11.29
CA THR A 90 6.76 10.77 11.55
C THR A 90 7.81 10.46 12.63
N ALA A 91 8.98 11.09 12.57
CA ALA A 91 10.01 10.95 13.59
C ALA A 91 9.54 11.37 14.99
N ALA A 92 8.79 12.48 15.12
CA ALA A 92 8.25 12.92 16.40
C ALA A 92 7.20 11.92 16.95
N ALA A 93 6.35 11.34 16.09
CA ALA A 93 5.44 10.29 16.50
C ALA A 93 6.20 9.06 17.05
N PHE A 94 7.33 8.70 16.45
CA PHE A 94 8.19 7.62 16.98
C PHE A 94 8.91 8.00 18.28
N GLU A 95 9.27 9.27 18.51
CA GLU A 95 9.83 9.70 19.80
C GLU A 95 8.80 9.53 20.93
N GLU A 96 7.54 9.90 20.67
CA GLU A 96 6.44 9.68 21.62
C GLU A 96 6.16 8.19 21.83
N LEU A 97 6.13 7.41 20.75
CA LEU A 97 5.93 5.96 20.81
C LEU A 97 7.01 5.29 21.66
N CYS A 98 8.28 5.67 21.46
CA CYS A 98 9.40 5.16 22.25
C CYS A 98 9.41 5.70 23.69
N SER A 99 8.66 6.76 24.00
CA SER A 99 8.51 7.25 25.37
C SER A 99 7.46 6.43 26.13
N ASP A 100 6.38 6.06 25.46
CA ASP A 100 5.25 5.36 26.06
C ASP A 100 5.46 3.82 26.09
N PHE A 101 6.20 3.26 25.12
CA PHE A 101 6.44 1.82 24.98
C PHE A 101 7.91 1.43 24.91
N GLU A 102 8.21 0.17 25.19
CA GLU A 102 9.49 -0.45 24.82
C GLU A 102 9.36 -1.07 23.42
N VAL A 103 9.74 -0.32 22.39
CA VAL A 103 9.65 -0.76 20.99
C VAL A 103 10.74 -1.80 20.71
N ALA A 104 10.34 -3.05 20.51
CA ALA A 104 11.26 -4.17 20.26
C ALA A 104 11.67 -4.27 18.78
N ALA A 105 10.78 -3.92 17.85
CA ALA A 105 11.06 -3.84 16.42
C ALA A 105 9.95 -3.06 15.71
N VAL A 106 10.31 -2.37 14.63
CA VAL A 106 9.39 -1.70 13.72
C VAL A 106 9.47 -2.39 12.36
N PHE A 107 8.34 -2.84 11.84
CA PHE A 107 8.23 -3.51 10.55
C PHE A 107 7.49 -2.58 9.59
N ALA A 108 8.11 -2.22 8.47
CA ALA A 108 7.52 -1.33 7.47
C ALA A 108 7.90 -1.74 6.04
N SER A 109 7.11 -1.32 5.06
CA SER A 109 7.51 -1.43 3.66
C SER A 109 8.69 -0.51 3.35
N ARG A 110 9.57 -0.92 2.46
CA ARG A 110 10.71 -0.14 1.98
C ARG A 110 10.28 0.79 0.86
N GLU A 111 10.76 2.03 0.93
CA GLU A 111 10.58 3.04 -0.11
C GLU A 111 11.84 3.24 -0.94
N VAL A 112 11.70 3.94 -2.07
CA VAL A 112 12.79 4.15 -3.03
C VAL A 112 13.06 5.62 -3.34
N CYS A 113 12.10 6.51 -3.08
CA CYS A 113 12.18 7.93 -3.40
C CYS A 113 12.82 8.74 -2.25
N SER A 114 13.46 9.86 -2.60
CA SER A 114 14.34 10.60 -1.69
C SER A 114 13.65 11.11 -0.42
N GLU A 115 12.42 11.58 -0.52
CA GLU A 115 11.67 12.14 0.60
C GLU A 115 11.26 11.05 1.59
N GLU A 116 10.80 9.91 1.08
CA GLU A 116 10.44 8.74 1.86
C GLU A 116 11.66 8.12 2.53
N LEU A 117 12.78 7.99 1.81
CA LEU A 117 14.06 7.53 2.37
C LEU A 117 14.54 8.45 3.50
N GLN A 118 14.29 9.76 3.40
CA GLN A 118 14.59 10.69 4.49
C GLN A 118 13.70 10.43 5.73
N VAL A 119 12.41 10.11 5.54
CA VAL A 119 11.53 9.71 6.65
C VAL A 119 12.04 8.44 7.30
N GLU A 120 12.33 7.39 6.52
CA GLU A 120 12.89 6.13 7.02
C GLU A 120 14.16 6.35 7.86
N ARG A 121 15.10 7.17 7.38
CA ARG A 121 16.33 7.51 8.13
C ARG A 121 16.01 8.21 9.44
N SER A 122 15.13 9.22 9.42
CA SER A 122 14.78 9.93 10.66
C SER A 122 14.10 9.03 11.71
N VAL A 123 13.28 8.06 11.28
CA VAL A 123 12.71 7.04 12.18
C VAL A 123 13.80 6.11 12.71
N GLN A 124 14.70 5.65 11.84
CA GLN A 124 15.85 4.82 12.24
C GLN A 124 16.71 5.54 13.30
N ASP A 125 16.99 6.83 13.12
CA ASP A 125 17.78 7.64 14.06
C ASP A 125 17.08 7.82 15.42
N VAL A 126 15.74 7.89 15.44
CA VAL A 126 14.96 7.90 16.69
C VAL A 126 15.08 6.56 17.41
N LEU A 127 14.88 5.45 16.68
CA LEU A 127 14.96 4.11 17.26
C LEU A 127 16.35 3.84 17.85
N GLN A 128 17.42 4.15 17.12
CA GLN A 128 18.80 3.98 17.62
C GLN A 128 19.10 4.76 18.90
N ARG A 129 18.47 5.92 19.11
CA ARG A 129 18.67 6.75 20.30
C ARG A 129 17.80 6.34 21.49
N ARG A 130 16.62 5.78 21.25
CA ARG A 130 15.55 5.66 22.26
C ARG A 130 15.10 4.23 22.56
N ALA A 131 15.34 3.30 21.65
CA ALA A 131 14.79 1.95 21.71
C ALA A 131 15.87 0.90 21.39
N PRO A 132 15.80 -0.29 22.01
CA PRO A 132 16.66 -1.41 21.63
C PRO A 132 16.26 -2.00 20.27
N GLY A 133 15.06 -1.70 19.76
CA GLY A 133 14.53 -2.28 18.54
C GLY A 133 15.09 -1.67 17.25
N SER A 134 15.03 -2.47 16.18
CA SER A 134 15.46 -2.07 14.83
C SER A 134 14.27 -1.74 13.91
N LEU A 135 14.50 -0.84 12.94
CA LEU A 135 13.63 -0.71 11.78
C LEU A 135 13.95 -1.81 10.77
N GLN A 136 12.96 -2.61 10.42
CA GLN A 136 13.03 -3.67 9.44
C GLN A 136 12.19 -3.28 8.22
N LEU A 137 12.85 -3.12 7.08
CA LEU A 137 12.25 -2.66 5.84
C LEU A 137 12.13 -3.80 4.84
N PHE A 138 10.92 -3.98 4.28
CA PHE A 138 10.59 -5.09 3.39
C PHE A 138 10.13 -4.58 2.02
N TRP A 139 10.46 -5.29 0.95
CA TRP A 139 9.97 -4.94 -0.38
C TRP A 139 8.58 -5.54 -0.61
N THR A 140 7.60 -4.69 -0.95
CA THR A 140 6.17 -5.07 -0.92
C THR A 140 5.33 -4.56 -2.10
N PHE A 141 5.90 -3.74 -2.98
CA PHE A 141 5.15 -3.09 -4.07
C PHE A 141 5.35 -3.78 -5.42
N GLU A 142 6.45 -4.51 -5.59
CA GLU A 142 6.84 -5.11 -6.85
C GLU A 142 6.20 -6.49 -7.11
N LEU A 143 5.99 -6.82 -8.38
CA LEU A 143 5.53 -8.16 -8.76
C LEU A 143 6.64 -9.22 -8.59
N HIS A 144 7.85 -8.87 -9.01
CA HIS A 144 9.02 -9.72 -8.89
C HIS A 144 9.91 -9.16 -7.79
N HIS A 145 10.04 -9.94 -6.72
CA HIS A 145 10.70 -9.50 -5.50
C HIS A 145 12.14 -9.02 -5.77
N TYR A 146 12.56 -7.91 -5.15
CA TYR A 146 13.88 -7.30 -5.39
C TYR A 146 15.04 -8.30 -5.29
N TRP A 147 15.06 -9.14 -4.26
CA TRP A 147 16.11 -10.17 -4.07
C TRP A 147 16.06 -11.36 -5.03
N ASP A 148 15.00 -11.53 -5.82
CA ASP A 148 14.91 -12.57 -6.86
C ASP A 148 15.43 -12.09 -8.22
N LEU A 149 15.79 -10.81 -8.32
CA LEU A 149 16.41 -10.26 -9.52
C LEU A 149 17.87 -10.71 -9.64
N PRO A 150 18.36 -11.02 -10.85
CA PRO A 150 19.77 -11.30 -11.08
C PRO A 150 20.67 -10.17 -10.58
N ASP A 151 21.80 -10.52 -9.97
CA ASP A 151 22.72 -9.57 -9.32
C ASP A 151 23.22 -8.46 -10.24
N GLU A 152 23.39 -8.75 -11.53
CA GLU A 152 23.78 -7.74 -12.51
C GLU A 152 22.65 -6.70 -12.69
N LEU A 153 21.41 -7.16 -12.81
CA LEU A 153 20.24 -6.31 -12.99
C LEU A 153 19.99 -5.44 -11.75
N ARG A 154 20.19 -5.98 -10.55
CA ARG A 154 20.06 -5.21 -9.29
C ARG A 154 21.09 -4.11 -9.15
N ARG A 155 22.32 -4.34 -9.63
CA ARG A 155 23.43 -3.39 -9.49
C ARG A 155 23.49 -2.36 -10.60
N ARG A 156 23.26 -2.76 -11.85
CA ARG A 156 23.47 -1.93 -13.04
C ARG A 156 22.18 -1.49 -13.72
N GLY A 157 21.05 -2.12 -13.39
CA GLY A 157 19.80 -1.94 -14.13
C GLY A 157 19.89 -2.50 -15.55
N SER A 158 18.92 -2.12 -16.38
CA SER A 158 18.90 -2.43 -17.81
C SER A 158 18.80 -1.13 -18.59
N ASN A 159 19.52 -1.05 -19.71
CA ASN A 159 19.48 0.11 -20.61
C ASN A 159 18.18 0.19 -21.44
N SER A 160 17.30 -0.81 -21.34
CA SER A 160 15.97 -0.77 -21.98
C SER A 160 14.93 -1.57 -21.20
N TYR A 161 13.66 -1.20 -21.38
CA TYR A 161 12.54 -1.99 -20.86
C TYR A 161 12.51 -3.41 -21.45
N THR A 162 12.77 -3.57 -22.75
CA THR A 162 12.75 -4.89 -23.40
C THR A 162 13.83 -5.81 -22.84
N GLY A 163 15.05 -5.30 -22.62
CA GLY A 163 16.11 -6.06 -21.95
C GLY A 163 15.70 -6.49 -20.54
N TYR A 164 15.10 -5.58 -19.77
CA TYR A 164 14.59 -5.84 -18.43
C TYR A 164 13.49 -6.92 -18.44
N LYS A 165 12.50 -6.80 -19.32
CA LYS A 165 11.38 -7.74 -19.50
C LYS A 165 11.87 -9.15 -19.89
N ASN A 166 12.85 -9.25 -20.78
CA ASN A 166 13.38 -10.53 -21.23
C ASN A 166 14.09 -11.29 -20.10
N VAL A 167 14.83 -10.58 -19.23
CA VAL A 167 15.44 -11.18 -18.04
C VAL A 167 14.36 -11.75 -17.12
N PHE A 168 13.30 -10.98 -16.85
CA PHE A 168 12.20 -11.44 -16.02
C PHE A 168 11.54 -12.72 -16.52
N HIS A 169 11.10 -12.74 -17.79
CA HIS A 169 10.43 -13.93 -18.34
C HIS A 169 11.32 -15.18 -18.26
N ARG A 170 12.62 -15.02 -18.47
CA ARG A 170 13.57 -16.15 -18.48
C ARG A 170 13.96 -16.62 -17.08
N GLN A 171 14.24 -15.70 -16.16
CA GLN A 171 14.98 -16.01 -14.92
C GLN A 171 14.19 -15.76 -13.64
N CYS A 172 13.12 -14.96 -13.66
CA CYS A 172 12.39 -14.61 -12.45
C CYS A 172 10.99 -15.22 -12.45
N ARG A 173 10.46 -15.50 -11.26
CA ARG A 173 9.07 -15.93 -11.07
C ARG A 173 8.45 -15.10 -9.96
N PRO A 174 7.22 -14.57 -10.13
CA PRO A 174 6.51 -13.92 -9.04
C PRO A 174 6.36 -14.88 -7.87
N ARG A 175 6.70 -14.42 -6.66
CA ARG A 175 6.46 -15.19 -5.43
C ARG A 175 4.95 -15.34 -5.20
N PRO A 176 4.49 -16.45 -4.60
CA PRO A 176 3.10 -16.54 -4.17
C PRO A 176 2.76 -15.42 -3.17
N PRO A 177 1.54 -14.86 -3.20
CA PRO A 177 1.10 -13.88 -2.22
C PRO A 177 1.16 -14.45 -0.80
N MET A 178 1.59 -13.65 0.17
CA MET A 178 1.57 -14.06 1.58
C MET A 178 0.14 -14.07 2.12
N PRO A 179 -0.22 -15.06 2.97
CA PRO A 179 -1.53 -15.08 3.61
C PRO A 179 -1.66 -13.95 4.62
N VAL A 180 -2.88 -13.48 4.86
CA VAL A 180 -3.19 -12.59 5.97
C VAL A 180 -2.90 -13.32 7.29
N PRO A 181 -2.25 -12.69 8.29
CA PRO A 181 -2.08 -13.31 9.60
C PRO A 181 -3.43 -13.71 10.21
N LYS A 182 -3.46 -14.88 10.85
CA LYS A 182 -4.64 -15.32 11.60
C LYS A 182 -4.69 -14.54 12.91
N PHE A 183 -5.20 -13.30 12.89
CA PHE A 183 -5.17 -12.36 14.03
C PHE A 183 -5.66 -12.97 15.36
N HIS A 184 -6.71 -13.79 15.31
CA HIS A 184 -7.23 -14.51 16.48
C HIS A 184 -6.25 -15.51 17.13
N ARG A 185 -5.12 -15.83 16.48
CA ARG A 185 -4.05 -16.69 17.00
C ARG A 185 -2.78 -15.92 17.35
N THR A 186 -2.79 -14.59 17.21
CA THR A 186 -1.62 -13.75 17.47
C THR A 186 -1.77 -13.05 18.82
N ALA A 187 -0.67 -12.49 19.33
CA ALA A 187 -0.71 -11.66 20.52
C ALA A 187 -1.74 -10.51 20.36
N PRO A 188 -2.38 -10.05 21.45
CA PRO A 188 -3.44 -9.06 21.38
C PRO A 188 -2.93 -7.74 20.76
N GLY A 189 -3.85 -7.03 20.10
CA GLY A 189 -3.58 -5.70 19.58
C GLY A 189 -3.29 -4.70 20.69
N VAL A 190 -2.33 -3.82 20.44
CA VAL A 190 -1.98 -2.73 21.35
C VAL A 190 -2.78 -1.49 20.96
N ARG A 191 -3.43 -0.87 21.95
CA ARG A 191 -4.02 0.46 21.81
C ARG A 191 -3.04 1.49 22.37
N TRP A 192 -3.01 2.67 21.77
CA TRP A 192 -2.15 3.77 22.22
C TRP A 192 -2.99 4.96 22.65
N GLU A 193 -2.81 5.42 23.89
CA GLU A 193 -3.58 6.54 24.46
C GLU A 193 -3.38 7.86 23.70
N ARG A 194 -2.20 8.08 23.10
CA ARG A 194 -1.96 9.26 22.25
C ARG A 194 -2.49 9.12 20.83
N ALA A 195 -3.12 8.00 20.47
CA ALA A 195 -3.66 7.85 19.12
C ALA A 195 -4.74 8.90 18.87
N ASP A 196 -4.59 9.62 17.77
CA ASP A 196 -5.59 10.54 17.26
C ASP A 196 -6.75 9.75 16.64
N PRO A 197 -7.98 10.31 16.60
CA PRO A 197 -9.03 9.75 15.76
C PRO A 197 -8.63 9.85 14.28
N LEU A 198 -9.11 8.90 13.47
CA LEU A 198 -9.00 9.01 12.01
C LEU A 198 -9.76 10.28 11.55
N PRO A 199 -9.15 11.15 10.72
CA PRO A 199 -9.82 12.34 10.21
C PRO A 199 -11.14 11.99 9.52
N SER A 200 -12.21 12.71 9.85
CA SER A 200 -13.54 12.49 9.25
C SER A 200 -13.62 13.02 7.81
N ASP A 201 -12.85 14.07 7.51
CA ASP A 201 -12.74 14.69 6.19
C ASP A 201 -11.33 15.26 5.95
N VAL A 202 -11.01 15.49 4.67
CA VAL A 202 -9.71 16.03 4.23
C VAL A 202 -9.42 17.43 4.77
N THR A 203 -10.43 18.19 5.19
CA THR A 203 -10.27 19.51 5.81
C THR A 203 -9.51 19.47 7.14
N GLU A 204 -9.62 18.38 7.91
CA GLU A 204 -8.81 18.17 9.12
C GLU A 204 -7.32 17.94 8.82
N LEU A 205 -6.97 17.67 7.56
CA LEU A 205 -5.60 17.60 7.06
C LEU A 205 -5.12 18.95 6.47
N GLY A 206 -5.92 20.01 6.57
CA GLY A 206 -5.62 21.33 6.01
C GLY A 206 -5.85 21.44 4.51
N LEU A 207 -6.64 20.55 3.92
CA LEU A 207 -6.98 20.57 2.49
C LEU A 207 -8.38 21.17 2.25
N PRO A 208 -8.66 21.73 1.07
CA PRO A 208 -10.03 22.08 0.71
C PRO A 208 -10.89 20.81 0.63
N LYS A 209 -12.20 20.95 0.86
CA LYS A 209 -13.15 19.83 0.72
C LYS A 209 -13.02 19.18 -0.65
N ALA A 210 -13.02 17.85 -0.69
CA ALA A 210 -12.98 17.12 -1.94
C ALA A 210 -14.23 17.43 -2.79
N PRO A 211 -14.08 17.77 -4.09
CA PRO A 211 -15.23 18.03 -4.93
C PRO A 211 -16.07 16.75 -5.08
N ALA A 212 -17.37 16.96 -5.30
CA ALA A 212 -18.26 15.88 -5.67
C ALA A 212 -17.75 15.22 -6.97
N PRO A 213 -17.89 13.90 -7.11
CA PRO A 213 -17.57 13.23 -8.37
C PRO A 213 -18.33 13.87 -9.53
N HIS A 214 -17.63 14.06 -10.65
CA HIS A 214 -18.26 14.60 -11.85
C HIS A 214 -19.19 13.53 -12.47
N PRO A 215 -20.40 13.88 -12.97
CA PRO A 215 -21.32 12.90 -13.55
C PRO A 215 -20.74 12.11 -14.74
N ALA A 216 -19.80 12.72 -15.47
CA ALA A 216 -19.09 12.08 -16.58
C ALA A 216 -17.87 11.22 -16.14
N ALA A 217 -17.62 11.08 -14.83
CA ALA A 217 -16.54 10.21 -14.35
C ALA A 217 -16.91 8.76 -14.63
N GLU A 218 -16.05 8.07 -15.38
CA GLU A 218 -16.27 6.66 -15.75
C GLU A 218 -16.36 5.73 -14.54
N LEU A 219 -15.60 6.04 -13.49
CA LEU A 219 -15.61 5.30 -12.24
C LEU A 219 -15.56 6.25 -11.05
N HIS A 220 -16.24 5.81 -10.01
CA HIS A 220 -16.15 6.39 -8.69
C HIS A 220 -15.16 5.54 -7.88
N TRP A 221 -13.93 6.03 -7.73
CA TRP A 221 -12.93 5.33 -6.92
C TRP A 221 -13.24 5.50 -5.44
N THR A 222 -13.50 4.38 -4.78
CA THR A 222 -13.54 4.26 -3.32
C THR A 222 -12.24 3.62 -2.85
N GLY A 223 -11.57 4.27 -1.91
CA GLY A 223 -10.34 3.77 -1.30
C GLY A 223 -10.54 2.47 -0.52
N GLY A 224 -9.45 1.70 -0.39
CA GLY A 224 -9.39 0.53 0.47
C GLY A 224 -9.26 -0.79 -0.26
N GLU A 225 -8.75 -1.76 0.48
CA GLU A 225 -8.50 -3.12 0.01
C GLU A 225 -9.79 -3.82 -0.41
N SER A 226 -10.90 -3.64 0.33
CA SER A 226 -12.18 -4.24 -0.02
C SER A 226 -12.69 -3.80 -1.39
N ALA A 227 -12.62 -2.50 -1.68
CA ALA A 227 -13.01 -1.95 -2.99
C ALA A 227 -12.05 -2.41 -4.09
N ALA A 228 -10.76 -2.50 -3.80
CA ALA A 228 -9.76 -3.01 -4.74
C ALA A 228 -10.06 -4.46 -5.16
N LEU A 229 -10.30 -5.34 -4.19
CA LEU A 229 -10.60 -6.75 -4.43
C LEU A 229 -11.92 -6.92 -5.18
N ALA A 230 -12.95 -6.14 -4.84
CA ALA A 230 -14.21 -6.13 -5.56
C ALA A 230 -14.01 -5.73 -7.04
N ARG A 231 -13.17 -4.72 -7.31
CA ARG A 231 -12.84 -4.32 -8.68
C ARG A 231 -12.06 -5.40 -9.44
N VAL A 232 -11.15 -6.11 -8.77
CA VAL A 232 -10.44 -7.25 -9.40
C VAL A 232 -11.43 -8.35 -9.77
N GLN A 233 -12.32 -8.75 -8.86
CA GLN A 233 -13.33 -9.77 -9.15
C GLN A 233 -14.28 -9.33 -10.27
N ASP A 234 -14.69 -8.06 -10.26
CA ASP A 234 -15.51 -7.47 -11.31
C ASP A 234 -14.84 -7.54 -12.69
N TYR A 235 -13.62 -7.03 -12.77
CA TYR A 235 -12.89 -6.88 -14.02
C TYR A 235 -12.46 -8.21 -14.63
N LEU A 236 -12.00 -9.14 -13.77
CA LEU A 236 -11.57 -10.47 -14.23
C LEU A 236 -12.78 -11.38 -14.42
N PHE A 237 -13.61 -11.59 -13.40
CA PHE A 237 -14.59 -12.68 -13.38
C PHE A 237 -16.04 -12.25 -13.61
N ARG A 238 -16.44 -11.03 -13.29
CA ARG A 238 -17.85 -10.67 -13.54
C ARG A 238 -18.09 -10.30 -15.00
N THR A 239 -17.13 -9.61 -15.60
CA THR A 239 -17.26 -9.00 -16.94
C THR A 239 -16.40 -9.65 -18.01
N ASP A 240 -15.44 -10.52 -17.63
CA ASP A 240 -14.44 -11.08 -18.54
C ASP A 240 -13.62 -10.01 -19.31
N ALA A 241 -13.64 -8.76 -18.85
CA ALA A 241 -13.10 -7.61 -19.58
C ALA A 241 -11.59 -7.72 -19.83
N LEU A 242 -10.83 -8.39 -18.95
CA LEU A 242 -9.42 -8.68 -19.23
C LEU A 242 -9.26 -9.49 -20.53
N ALA A 243 -10.03 -10.56 -20.70
CA ALA A 243 -9.92 -11.41 -21.88
C ALA A 243 -10.52 -10.75 -23.13
N LEU A 244 -11.65 -10.04 -22.96
CA LEU A 244 -12.48 -9.52 -24.05
C LEU A 244 -12.02 -8.16 -24.57
N ASP A 245 -11.51 -7.27 -23.71
CA ASP A 245 -11.38 -5.84 -24.03
C ASP A 245 -9.99 -5.24 -23.78
N TYR A 246 -9.10 -5.91 -23.03
CA TYR A 246 -7.81 -5.32 -22.64
C TYR A 246 -6.81 -5.16 -23.81
N VAL A 247 -6.47 -6.24 -24.51
CA VAL A 247 -5.55 -6.18 -25.66
C VAL A 247 -6.30 -5.66 -26.88
N GLY A 248 -5.68 -4.73 -27.60
CA GLY A 248 -6.29 -4.02 -28.73
C GLY A 248 -6.82 -2.64 -28.37
N SER A 249 -6.95 -2.34 -27.07
CA SER A 249 -7.20 -0.99 -26.58
C SER A 249 -5.97 -0.11 -26.76
N THR A 250 -6.19 1.07 -27.33
CA THR A 250 -5.17 2.06 -27.69
C THR A 250 -5.62 3.44 -27.22
N ASN A 251 -4.71 4.42 -27.24
CA ASN A 251 -5.06 5.83 -27.01
C ASN A 251 -5.76 6.47 -28.24
N THR A 252 -6.25 5.68 -29.20
CA THR A 252 -6.97 6.23 -30.35
C THR A 252 -8.42 6.48 -29.97
N PRO A 253 -9.02 7.61 -30.40
CA PRO A 253 -10.41 7.94 -30.09
C PRO A 253 -11.43 7.13 -30.92
N ARG A 254 -10.99 6.12 -31.69
CA ARG A 254 -11.89 5.27 -32.47
C ARG A 254 -12.65 4.34 -31.52
N GLU A 255 -13.97 4.37 -31.60
CA GLU A 255 -14.89 3.66 -30.68
C GLU A 255 -14.54 2.18 -30.46
N GLY A 256 -14.03 1.48 -31.48
CA GLY A 256 -13.66 0.06 -31.36
C GLY A 256 -12.41 -0.23 -30.52
N ASN A 257 -11.43 0.68 -30.48
CA ASN A 257 -10.10 0.47 -29.90
C ASN A 257 -9.73 1.53 -28.84
N SER A 258 -10.70 2.27 -28.31
CA SER A 258 -10.44 3.36 -27.36
C SER A 258 -10.22 2.85 -25.93
N CYS A 259 -9.21 3.38 -25.25
CA CYS A 259 -8.98 3.16 -23.81
C CYS A 259 -10.06 3.77 -22.89
N THR A 260 -10.98 4.57 -23.46
CA THR A 260 -12.15 5.11 -22.76
C THR A 260 -13.37 4.18 -22.81
N LYS A 261 -13.32 3.10 -23.61
CA LYS A 261 -14.38 2.09 -23.64
C LYS A 261 -14.44 1.38 -22.28
N GLN A 262 -15.65 1.12 -21.80
CA GLN A 262 -15.85 0.32 -20.60
C GLN A 262 -15.18 -1.06 -20.76
N GLY A 263 -14.39 -1.48 -19.76
CA GLY A 263 -13.65 -2.75 -19.80
C GLY A 263 -12.29 -2.70 -20.50
N ALA A 264 -11.99 -1.66 -21.29
CA ALA A 264 -10.70 -1.51 -21.98
C ALA A 264 -9.51 -1.41 -21.01
N MET A 265 -9.75 -0.92 -19.80
CA MET A 265 -8.74 -0.75 -18.77
C MET A 265 -9.21 -1.30 -17.43
N SER A 266 -8.27 -1.88 -16.67
CA SER A 266 -8.54 -2.39 -15.32
C SER A 266 -8.97 -1.28 -14.35
N ARG A 267 -8.43 -0.07 -14.52
CA ARG A 267 -8.63 1.09 -13.64
C ARG A 267 -8.18 0.86 -12.20
N LEU A 268 -7.22 -0.06 -12.02
CA LEU A 268 -6.70 -0.48 -10.71
C LEU A 268 -5.64 0.47 -10.12
N SER A 269 -5.18 1.47 -10.86
CA SER A 269 -4.01 2.28 -10.50
C SER A 269 -4.11 3.00 -9.15
N PRO A 270 -5.26 3.54 -8.69
CA PRO A 270 -5.30 4.21 -7.40
C PRO A 270 -5.09 3.24 -6.23
N TRP A 271 -5.62 2.02 -6.32
CA TRP A 271 -5.43 0.98 -5.29
C TRP A 271 -4.01 0.41 -5.30
N LEU A 272 -3.39 0.24 -6.46
CA LEU A 272 -1.97 -0.13 -6.55
C LEU A 272 -1.08 0.96 -5.96
N ALA A 273 -1.35 2.23 -6.28
CA ALA A 273 -0.56 3.37 -5.78
C ALA A 273 -0.63 3.55 -4.26
N HIS A 274 -1.78 3.25 -3.64
CA HIS A 274 -1.94 3.31 -2.19
C HIS A 274 -1.69 1.96 -1.49
N GLY A 275 -1.21 0.96 -2.23
CA GLY A 275 -0.96 -0.37 -1.71
C GLY A 275 -2.18 -1.11 -1.19
N CYS A 276 -3.40 -0.68 -1.53
CA CYS A 276 -4.65 -1.39 -1.24
C CYS A 276 -4.74 -2.71 -2.02
N LEU A 277 -3.96 -2.85 -3.11
CA LEU A 277 -3.84 -4.06 -3.90
C LEU A 277 -2.36 -4.40 -4.11
N SER A 278 -1.97 -5.64 -3.82
CA SER A 278 -0.66 -6.17 -4.19
C SER A 278 -0.63 -6.60 -5.66
N ALA A 279 0.49 -6.28 -6.33
CA ALA A 279 0.77 -6.78 -7.67
C ALA A 279 0.85 -8.33 -7.72
N ARG A 280 1.39 -8.98 -6.67
CA ARG A 280 1.46 -10.44 -6.59
C ARG A 280 0.08 -11.06 -6.45
N LEU A 281 -0.80 -10.46 -5.64
CA LEU A 281 -2.18 -10.94 -5.51
C LEU A 281 -2.93 -10.80 -6.84
N LEU A 282 -2.82 -9.65 -7.50
CA LEU A 282 -3.42 -9.43 -8.81
C LEU A 282 -2.93 -10.49 -9.83
N TYR A 283 -1.62 -10.75 -9.87
CA TYR A 283 -1.05 -11.78 -10.72
C TYR A 283 -1.60 -13.17 -10.41
N ALA A 284 -1.70 -13.54 -9.13
CA ALA A 284 -2.27 -14.81 -8.71
C ALA A 284 -3.74 -14.96 -9.14
N GLU A 285 -4.53 -13.90 -9.05
CA GLU A 285 -5.92 -13.87 -9.53
C GLU A 285 -6.02 -13.98 -11.06
N ILE A 286 -5.11 -13.35 -11.82
CA ILE A 286 -5.02 -13.55 -13.27
C ILE A 286 -4.69 -15.01 -13.61
N LYS A 287 -3.73 -15.62 -12.89
CA LYS A 287 -3.42 -17.05 -13.09
C LYS A 287 -4.56 -17.97 -12.67
N ARG A 288 -5.38 -17.57 -11.69
CA ARG A 288 -6.63 -18.27 -11.36
C ARG A 288 -7.64 -18.14 -12.50
N TYR A 289 -7.81 -16.94 -13.04
CA TYR A 289 -8.67 -16.68 -14.19
C TYR A 289 -8.28 -17.54 -15.41
N GLU A 290 -7.00 -17.63 -15.74
CA GLU A 290 -6.52 -18.46 -16.86
C GLU A 290 -6.84 -19.95 -16.69
N ARG A 291 -6.85 -20.46 -15.45
CA ARG A 291 -7.20 -21.87 -15.16
C ARG A 291 -8.69 -22.13 -15.20
N GLU A 292 -9.50 -21.19 -14.72
CA GLU A 292 -10.94 -21.36 -14.59
C GLU A 292 -11.71 -20.96 -15.86
N ARG A 293 -11.14 -20.08 -16.69
CA ARG A 293 -11.81 -19.53 -17.88
C ARG A 293 -10.97 -19.68 -19.13
N HIS A 294 -10.22 -18.64 -19.49
CA HIS A 294 -9.54 -18.58 -20.77
C HIS A 294 -8.15 -17.97 -20.63
N LYS A 295 -7.18 -18.60 -21.32
CA LYS A 295 -5.83 -18.08 -21.48
C LYS A 295 -5.70 -17.42 -22.84
N SER A 296 -5.40 -16.13 -22.88
CA SER A 296 -5.24 -15.37 -24.13
C SER A 296 -3.99 -14.48 -24.08
N ASN A 297 -3.71 -13.78 -25.19
CA ASN A 297 -2.68 -12.75 -25.21
C ASN A 297 -2.94 -11.61 -24.20
N SER A 298 -4.20 -11.44 -23.77
CA SER A 298 -4.59 -10.44 -22.78
C SER A 298 -4.33 -10.86 -21.33
N THR A 299 -4.08 -12.14 -21.08
CA THR A 299 -3.87 -12.70 -19.72
C THR A 299 -2.42 -13.10 -19.45
N TYR A 300 -1.54 -12.94 -20.46
CA TYR A 300 -0.14 -13.38 -20.45
C TYR A 300 0.72 -12.68 -19.40
#